data_AF-A0A928HEV0-F1
#
_entry.id   AF-A0A928HEV0-F1
#
_cell.length_a   1.000
_cell.length_b   1.000
_cell.length_c   1.000
_cell.angle_alpha   90.00
_cell.angle_beta   90.00
_cell.angle_gamma   90.00
#
_symmetry.space_group_name_H-M   'P 1'
#
loop_
_entity.id
_entity.type
_entity.pdbx_description
1 polymer ?
#
loop_
_entity_poly.entity_id
_entity_poly.type
_entity_poly.pdbx_seq_one_letter_code
_entity_poly.pdbx_strand_id
1 'polypeptide(L)'
;MNISLFLKNILFVSLASVIYAQNAQEFMIPFDDGIKFHTAILTPDTTNKYPVVVYRTPYANKKETLDSVKKRFKHFTDNGYICYGNIMET
;
A
#
# COMPACT_ATOMS: atom_id res chain seq x y z
N MET A 1 8.61 -29.92 30.75
CA MET A 1 8.22 -28.95 29.72
C MET A 1 9.49 -28.25 29.23
N ASN A 2 9.94 -28.54 28.01
CA ASN A 2 11.25 -28.10 27.51
C ASN A 2 11.23 -26.60 27.19
N ILE A 3 11.78 -25.77 28.08
CA ILE A 3 11.88 -24.31 27.94
C ILE A 3 12.50 -23.89 26.58
N SER A 4 13.44 -24.68 26.07
CA SER A 4 14.11 -24.48 24.77
C SER A 4 13.14 -24.49 23.58
N LEU A 5 12.11 -25.34 23.62
CA LEU A 5 11.12 -25.46 22.55
C LEU A 5 10.17 -24.26 22.54
N PHE A 6 9.88 -23.71 23.73
CA PHE A 6 9.02 -22.54 23.89
C PHE A 6 9.73 -21.26 23.41
N LEU A 7 11.02 -21.08 23.77
CA LEU A 7 11.82 -19.96 23.27
C LEU A 7 11.98 -19.99 21.74
N LYS A 8 12.22 -21.17 21.14
CA LYS A 8 12.34 -21.29 19.68
C LYS A 8 11.05 -20.87 18.95
N ASN A 9 9.88 -21.22 19.50
CA ASN A 9 8.60 -20.83 18.90
C ASN A 9 8.35 -19.32 19.00
N ILE A 10 8.72 -18.69 20.12
CA ILE A 10 8.59 -17.23 20.28
C ILE A 10 9.48 -16.47 19.28
N LEU A 11 10.72 -16.93 19.07
CA LEU A 11 11.64 -16.35 18.09
C LEU A 11 11.16 -16.53 16.65
N PHE A 12 10.48 -17.65 16.33
CA PHE A 12 9.98 -17.91 14.97
C PHE A 12 8.78 -17.01 14.60
N VAL A 13 7.90 -16.71 15.56
CA VAL A 13 6.74 -15.82 15.35
C VAL A 13 7.17 -14.37 15.17
N SER A 14 8.22 -13.93 15.86
CA SER A 14 8.72 -12.54 15.80
C SER A 14 9.32 -12.14 14.43
N LEU A 15 9.83 -13.09 13.65
CA LEU A 15 10.40 -12.78 12.32
C LEU A 15 9.31 -12.64 11.23
N ALA A 16 8.11 -13.15 11.46
CA ALA A 16 7.02 -13.09 10.48
C ALA A 16 6.39 -11.69 10.35
N SER A 17 6.59 -10.82 11.34
CA SER A 17 6.21 -9.41 11.27
C SER A 17 7.21 -8.63 10.40
N VAL A 18 7.19 -8.90 9.10
CA VAL A 18 7.82 -8.01 8.10
C VAL A 18 6.97 -6.73 8.09
N ILE A 19 7.42 -5.74 8.84
CA ILE A 19 6.96 -4.37 8.67
C ILE A 19 7.50 -3.93 7.31
N TYR A 20 6.72 -4.11 6.26
CA TYR A 20 7.05 -3.57 4.95
C TYR A 20 7.09 -2.06 5.09
N ALA A 21 8.29 -1.47 5.03
CA ALA A 21 8.42 -0.04 4.76
C ALA A 21 7.76 0.22 3.40
N GLN A 22 6.88 1.23 3.36
CA GLN A 22 6.09 1.55 2.17
C GLN A 22 6.49 2.91 1.64
N ASN A 23 7.00 2.92 0.42
CA ASN A 23 7.09 4.12 -0.39
C ASN A 23 5.70 4.51 -0.86
N ALA A 24 5.36 5.78 -0.64
CA ALA A 24 4.10 6.36 -1.04
C ALA A 24 4.38 7.63 -1.83
N GLN A 25 3.87 7.68 -3.05
CA GLN A 25 4.18 8.74 -4.01
C GLN A 25 2.90 9.18 -4.71
N GLU A 26 2.82 10.47 -5.01
CA GLU A 26 1.71 11.08 -5.74
C GLU A 26 2.15 11.48 -7.15
N PHE A 27 1.33 11.16 -8.14
CA PHE A 27 1.60 11.40 -9.56
C PHE A 27 0.37 12.01 -10.24
N MET A 28 0.62 12.86 -11.23
CA MET A 28 -0.40 13.32 -12.17
C MET A 28 -0.24 12.53 -13.47
N ILE A 29 -1.10 11.53 -13.68
CA ILE A 29 -0.99 10.63 -14.82
C ILE A 29 -1.79 11.20 -15.99
N PRO A 30 -1.12 11.53 -17.13
CA PRO A 30 -1.81 12.04 -18.30
C PRO A 30 -2.57 10.93 -19.02
N PHE A 31 -3.73 11.28 -19.57
CA PHE A 31 -4.52 10.48 -20.48
C PHE A 31 -4.34 10.97 -21.92
N ASP A 32 -4.82 10.16 -22.87
CA ASP A 32 -4.70 10.45 -24.31
C ASP A 32 -5.42 11.74 -24.73
N ASP A 33 -6.41 12.17 -23.96
CA ASP A 33 -7.15 13.42 -24.16
C ASP A 33 -6.46 14.65 -23.53
N GLY A 34 -5.31 14.47 -22.90
CA GLY A 34 -4.55 15.52 -22.22
C GLY A 34 -5.00 15.83 -20.79
N ILE A 35 -6.07 15.19 -20.30
CA ILE A 35 -6.51 15.29 -18.90
C ILE A 35 -5.53 14.54 -18.02
N LYS A 36 -5.31 15.02 -16.79
CA LYS A 36 -4.42 14.39 -15.81
C LYS A 36 -5.20 13.96 -14.58
N PHE A 37 -5.03 12.72 -14.14
CA PHE A 37 -5.60 12.26 -12.86
C PHE A 37 -4.57 12.25 -11.75
N HIS A 38 -5.01 12.76 -10.59
CA HIS A 38 -4.26 12.62 -9.36
C HIS A 38 -4.27 11.16 -8.90
N THR A 39 -3.07 10.63 -8.68
CA THR A 39 -2.85 9.22 -8.40
C THR A 39 -1.90 9.06 -7.23
N ALA A 40 -2.33 8.36 -6.18
CA ALA A 40 -1.45 7.87 -5.13
C ALA A 40 -1.03 6.43 -5.41
N ILE A 41 0.28 6.17 -5.40
CA ILE A 41 0.87 4.84 -5.58
C ILE A 41 1.55 4.43 -4.28
N LEU A 42 1.16 3.27 -3.75
CA LEU A 42 1.75 2.63 -2.58
C LEU A 42 2.50 1.39 -3.01
N THR A 43 3.81 1.39 -2.78
CA THR A 43 4.71 0.30 -3.15
C THR A 43 5.50 -0.17 -1.92
N PRO A 44 5.69 -1.48 -1.73
CA PRO A 44 6.63 -1.99 -0.73
C PRO A 44 8.08 -1.62 -1.12
N ASP A 45 8.94 -1.38 -0.13
CA ASP A 45 10.36 -1.04 -0.29
C ASP A 45 11.24 -2.24 -0.69
N THR A 46 10.78 -2.98 -1.70
CA THR A 46 11.48 -4.17 -2.20
C THR A 46 11.41 -4.19 -3.72
N THR A 47 12.39 -4.81 -4.36
CA THR A 47 12.46 -4.98 -5.82
C THR A 47 11.67 -6.18 -6.34
N ASN A 48 10.92 -6.86 -5.47
CA ASN A 48 10.11 -8.01 -5.83
C ASN A 48 8.89 -7.60 -6.67
N LYS A 49 8.42 -8.53 -7.51
CA LYS A 49 7.18 -8.35 -8.27
C LYS A 49 5.99 -8.67 -7.37
N TYR A 50 5.03 -7.76 -7.31
CA TYR A 50 3.80 -7.93 -6.54
C TYR A 50 2.57 -7.71 -7.44
N PRO A 51 1.43 -8.34 -7.10
CA PRO A 51 0.16 -8.02 -7.73
C PRO A 51 -0.21 -6.56 -7.50
N VAL A 52 -0.91 -5.97 -8.48
CA VAL A 52 -1.35 -4.57 -8.45
C VAL A 52 -2.86 -4.52 -8.21
N VAL A 53 -3.27 -3.69 -7.25
CA VAL A 53 -4.68 -3.33 -7.00
C VAL A 53 -4.91 -1.92 -7.51
N VAL A 54 -5.84 -1.76 -8.44
CA VAL A 54 -6.24 -0.47 -8.99
C VAL A 54 -7.62 -0.11 -8.46
N TYR A 55 -7.72 1.07 -7.85
CA TYR A 55 -8.97 1.64 -7.38
C TYR A 55 -9.11 3.04 -7.95
N ARG A 56 -10.17 3.27 -8.73
CA ARG A 56 -10.53 4.57 -9.27
C ARG A 56 -11.83 5.01 -8.63
N THR A 57 -11.87 6.25 -8.14
CA THR A 57 -13.08 6.82 -7.57
C THR A 57 -13.28 8.26 -8.05
N PRO A 58 -14.51 8.65 -8.41
CA PRO A 58 -14.86 10.05 -8.63
C PRO A 58 -15.04 10.82 -7.31
N TYR A 59 -15.07 10.10 -6.19
CA TYR A 59 -15.35 10.64 -4.87
C TYR A 59 -14.06 10.91 -4.12
N ALA A 60 -13.38 11.96 -4.54
CA ALA A 60 -12.33 12.56 -3.75
C ALA A 60 -12.94 13.60 -2.83
N ASN A 61 -12.93 13.33 -1.53
CA ASN A 61 -13.20 14.39 -0.57
C ASN A 61 -12.02 15.37 -0.65
N LYS A 62 -12.26 16.69 -0.61
CA LYS A 62 -11.21 17.73 -0.52
C LYS A 62 -10.17 17.53 0.60
N LYS A 63 -10.39 16.57 1.50
CA LYS A 63 -9.53 16.19 2.62
C LYS A 63 -8.85 14.82 2.43
N GLU A 64 -8.98 14.20 1.26
CA GLU A 64 -8.33 12.91 1.02
C GLU A 64 -6.82 13.11 0.90
N THR A 65 -6.11 12.75 1.95
CA THR A 65 -4.65 12.81 2.03
C THR A 65 -4.03 11.46 1.69
N LEU A 66 -2.73 11.44 1.36
CA LEU A 66 -1.95 10.22 1.20
C LEU A 66 -2.08 9.26 2.40
N ASP A 67 -2.17 9.80 3.63
CA ASP A 67 -2.37 8.98 4.84
C ASP A 67 -3.76 8.33 4.89
N SER A 68 -4.78 9.00 4.37
CA SER A 68 -6.13 8.44 4.24
C SER A 68 -6.14 7.29 3.24
N VAL A 69 -5.40 7.44 2.13
CA VAL A 69 -5.21 6.39 1.12
C VAL A 69 -4.45 5.20 1.72
N LYS A 70 -3.32 5.43 2.41
CA LYS A 70 -2.57 4.38 3.13
C LYS A 70 -3.47 3.59 4.08
N LYS A 71 -4.31 4.28 4.86
CA LYS A 71 -5.24 3.64 5.79
C LYS A 71 -6.26 2.76 5.07
N ARG A 72 -6.82 3.22 3.94
CA ARG A 72 -7.78 2.45 3.14
C ARG A 72 -7.16 1.17 2.57
N PHE A 73 -5.93 1.26 2.09
CA PHE A 73 -5.25 0.14 1.43
C PHE A 73 -4.38 -0.70 2.36
N LYS A 74 -4.35 -0.41 3.67
CA LYS A 74 -3.49 -1.11 4.64
C LYS A 74 -3.60 -2.63 4.55
N HIS A 75 -4.82 -3.16 4.42
CA HIS A 75 -5.02 -4.61 4.28
C HIS A 75 -4.29 -5.18 3.06
N PHE A 76 -4.32 -4.50 1.93
CA PHE A 76 -3.63 -4.96 0.71
C PHE A 76 -2.12 -4.78 0.84
N THR A 77 -1.67 -3.65 1.37
CA THR A 77 -0.24 -3.38 1.48
C THR A 77 0.46 -4.25 2.52
N ASP A 78 -0.22 -4.61 3.63
CA ASP A 78 0.25 -5.60 4.60
C ASP A 78 0.40 -7.02 3.98
N ASN A 79 -0.36 -7.32 2.92
CA ASN A 79 -0.34 -8.61 2.22
C ASN A 79 0.49 -8.59 0.93
N GLY A 80 1.35 -7.59 0.75
CA GLY A 80 2.27 -7.53 -0.39
C GLY A 80 1.57 -7.19 -1.71
N TYR A 81 0.62 -6.27 -1.72
CA TYR A 81 0.06 -5.70 -2.95
C TYR A 81 0.58 -4.28 -3.19
N ILE A 82 0.83 -3.96 -4.45
CA ILE A 82 1.01 -2.58 -4.90
C ILE A 82 -0.38 -1.97 -5.06
N CYS A 83 -0.64 -0.83 -4.44
CA CYS A 83 -1.95 -0.20 -4.47
C CYS A 83 -1.90 1.12 -5.23
N TYR A 84 -2.87 1.30 -6.11
CA TYR A 84 -3.03 2.46 -6.97
C TYR A 84 -4.40 3.08 -6.71
N GLY A 85 -4.41 4.28 -6.14
CA GLY A 85 -5.63 5.05 -5.86
C GLY A 85 -5.74 6.25 -6.77
N ASN A 86 -6.74 6.28 -7.65
CA ASN A 86 -7.06 7.43 -8.50
C ASN A 86 -8.15 8.28 -7.87
N ILE A 87 -7.83 9.54 -7.71
CA ILE A 87 -8.70 10.62 -7.26
C ILE A 87 -9.02 11.44 -8.51
N MET A 88 -10.26 11.34 -8.99
CA MET A 88 -10.75 12.32 -9.95
C MET A 88 -11.27 13.52 -9.15
N GLU A 89 -10.64 14.67 -9.31
CA GLU A 89 -11.26 15.94 -8.89
C GLU A 89 -12.30 16.30 -9.96
N THR A 90 -13.58 16.38 -9.55
CA THR A 90 -14.67 16.89 -10.38
C THR A 90 -14.64 18.41 -10.49
#